data_AF-A0A3D6C3X3-F1
#
_entry.id   AF-A0A3D6C3X3-F1
#
_cell.length_a   1.000
_cell.length_b   1.000
_cell.length_c   1.000
_cell.angle_alpha   90.00
_cell.angle_beta   90.00
_cell.angle_gamma   90.00
#
_symmetry.space_group_name_H-M   'P 1'
#
loop_
_entity.id
_entity.type
_entity.pdbx_description
1 polymer ?
#
loop_
_entity_poly.entity_id
_entity_poly.type
_entity_poly.pdbx_seq_one_letter_code
_entity_poly.pdbx_strand_id
1 'polypeptide(L)'
;TVEYGLVDSYFGNISFCRDNILYISQTGSSLDELAGCIDPVPLDGSSSAGLTASSELTAHLETIARTGADAILHGHPRFSVILSMDCDPKKKQVCRFSTRCHTHCPKKREVLGVPIVPGEVGTGPTGLCNTLPLAFERNKDAAIVYGHGLFTLGRGDFTQAFATLLTVENRCRAHYVDCVTKLRQ
;
A
#
# COMPACT_ATOMS: atom_id res chain seq x y z
N THR A 1 -4.46 1.54 16.31
CA THR A 1 -4.89 0.98 15.00
C THR A 1 -5.52 -0.40 15.19
N VAL A 2 -4.90 -1.28 15.98
CA VAL A 2 -5.41 -2.60 16.41
C VAL A 2 -6.75 -2.51 17.17
N GLU A 3 -6.88 -1.54 18.08
CA GLU A 3 -8.07 -1.35 18.93
C GLU A 3 -9.37 -1.05 18.17
N TYR A 4 -9.28 -0.64 16.90
CA TYR A 4 -10.44 -0.40 16.03
C TYR A 4 -10.85 -1.60 15.17
N GLY A 5 -10.17 -2.76 15.30
CA GLY A 5 -10.48 -3.97 14.52
C GLY A 5 -10.23 -3.83 13.01
N LEU A 6 -9.42 -2.84 12.60
CA LEU A 6 -9.10 -2.53 11.20
C LEU A 6 -7.81 -3.18 10.71
N VAL A 7 -7.07 -3.80 11.64
CA VAL A 7 -5.87 -4.59 11.40
C VAL A 7 -6.02 -5.84 12.28
N ASP A 8 -6.34 -6.98 11.66
CA ASP A 8 -5.82 -8.25 12.18
C ASP A 8 -4.30 -8.08 12.31
N SER A 9 -3.64 -8.75 13.25
CA SER A 9 -2.19 -8.65 13.52
C SER A 9 -1.25 -9.03 12.36
N TYR A 10 -1.67 -8.91 11.10
CA TYR A 10 -1.00 -9.43 9.92
C TYR A 10 -0.73 -8.34 8.90
N PHE A 11 0.56 -7.96 8.90
CA PHE A 11 1.37 -7.35 7.85
C PHE A 11 0.94 -5.97 7.30
N GLY A 12 1.96 -5.12 7.29
CA GLY A 12 1.93 -3.69 7.02
C GLY A 12 3.26 -3.14 7.53
N ASN A 13 3.57 -1.91 7.18
CA ASN A 13 4.75 -1.22 7.68
C ASN A 13 4.47 0.27 7.72
N ILE A 14 5.29 0.99 8.47
CA ILE A 14 5.19 2.44 8.56
C ILE A 14 6.55 3.05 8.34
N SER A 15 6.55 4.25 7.75
CA SER A 15 7.75 5.07 7.72
C SER A 15 7.46 6.54 7.96
N PHE A 16 8.40 7.24 8.57
CA PHE A 16 8.39 8.68 8.73
C PHE A 16 9.73 9.28 8.31
N CYS A 17 9.73 10.28 7.45
CA CYS A 17 10.90 11.00 7.00
C CYS A 17 11.08 12.25 7.85
N ARG A 18 12.24 12.38 8.49
CA ARG A 18 12.61 13.55 9.28
C ARG A 18 14.10 13.81 9.14
N ASP A 19 14.46 15.06 8.92
CA ASP A 19 15.86 15.51 8.86
C ASP A 19 16.70 14.68 7.86
N ASN A 20 16.13 14.39 6.68
CA ASN A 20 16.73 13.58 5.60
C ASN A 20 17.03 12.12 5.98
N ILE A 21 16.34 11.59 6.99
CA ILE A 21 16.40 10.19 7.42
C ILE A 21 14.97 9.63 7.37
N LEU A 22 14.79 8.51 6.66
CA LEU A 22 13.57 7.72 6.69
C LEU A 22 13.66 6.72 7.85
N TYR A 23 12.81 6.86 8.85
CA TYR A 23 12.62 5.87 9.90
C TYR A 23 11.55 4.89 9.44
N ILE A 24 11.87 3.61 9.32
CA ILE A 24 10.95 2.58 8.82
C ILE A 24 10.90 1.40 9.77
N SER A 25 9.73 0.78 9.91
CA SER A 25 9.60 -0.46 10.68
C SER A 25 10.42 -1.60 10.05
N GLN A 26 10.98 -2.47 10.89
CA GLN A 26 11.72 -3.66 10.46
C GLN A 26 10.80 -4.69 9.78
N THR A 27 11.39 -5.56 8.96
CA THR A 27 10.64 -6.66 8.36
C THR A 27 10.09 -7.59 9.45
N GLY A 28 8.79 -7.88 9.41
CA GLY A 28 8.13 -8.80 10.35
C GLY A 28 7.82 -8.21 11.73
N SER A 29 8.15 -6.94 11.98
CA SER A 29 7.78 -6.27 13.25
C SER A 29 6.28 -6.06 13.33
N SER A 30 5.72 -6.19 14.54
CA SER A 30 4.32 -5.85 14.78
C SER A 30 4.14 -4.34 14.95
N LEU A 31 3.07 -3.77 14.36
CA LEU A 31 2.82 -2.32 14.39
C LEU A 31 2.44 -1.80 15.79
N ASP A 32 2.00 -2.67 16.70
CA ASP A 32 1.72 -2.37 18.11
C ASP A 32 2.96 -2.52 19.01
N GLU A 33 4.05 -3.10 18.51
CA GLU A 33 5.30 -3.35 19.25
C GLU A 33 6.54 -2.81 18.51
N LEU A 34 6.44 -1.59 17.96
CA LEU A 34 7.52 -0.99 17.17
C LEU A 34 8.74 -0.53 17.97
N ALA A 35 8.64 -0.46 19.30
CA ALA A 35 9.75 -0.03 20.14
C ALA A 35 10.97 -0.94 19.94
N GLY A 36 12.08 -0.38 19.47
CA GLY A 36 13.30 -1.13 19.14
C GLY A 36 13.30 -1.81 17.77
N CYS A 37 12.21 -1.72 17.00
CA CYS A 37 12.06 -2.36 15.69
C CYS A 37 11.95 -1.33 14.55
N ILE A 38 12.68 -0.22 14.65
CA ILE A 38 12.68 0.87 13.66
C ILE A 38 14.11 1.10 13.18
N ASP A 39 14.30 1.01 11.87
CA ASP A 39 15.58 1.27 11.23
C ASP A 39 15.64 2.70 10.68
N PRO A 40 16.70 3.47 11.00
CA PRO A 40 16.97 4.74 10.36
C PRO A 40 17.69 4.52 9.02
N VAL A 41 17.15 5.12 7.95
CA VAL A 41 17.68 5.03 6.59
C VAL A 41 17.95 6.43 6.06
N PRO A 42 19.21 6.90 6.10
CA PRO A 42 19.61 8.14 5.45
C PRO A 42 19.22 8.15 3.96
N LEU A 43 18.65 9.27 3.49
CA LEU A 43 18.25 9.45 2.09
C LEU A 43 19.42 9.76 1.15
N ASP A 44 20.64 9.92 1.68
CA ASP A 44 21.87 10.14 0.93
C ASP A 44 22.47 8.86 0.33
N GLY A 45 21.82 7.71 0.54
CA GLY A 45 22.25 6.41 0.02
C GLY A 45 23.37 5.75 0.83
N SER A 46 23.75 6.30 2.00
CA SER A 46 24.82 5.74 2.84
C SER A 46 24.40 4.53 3.70
N SER A 47 23.13 4.12 3.67
CA SER A 47 22.57 3.11 4.57
C SER A 47 22.92 1.66 4.18
N SER A 48 23.14 0.83 5.20
CA SER A 48 23.20 -0.64 5.10
C SER A 48 21.94 -1.34 5.67
N ALA A 49 20.89 -0.58 6.01
CA ALA A 49 19.68 -1.07 6.68
C ALA A 49 18.82 -2.02 5.83
N GLY A 50 19.16 -2.24 4.55
CA GLY A 50 18.41 -3.11 3.64
C GLY A 50 18.31 -4.58 4.07
N LEU A 51 19.02 -5.00 5.12
CA LEU A 51 18.94 -6.35 5.69
C LEU A 51 17.80 -6.52 6.72
N THR A 52 17.53 -5.49 7.52
CA THR A 52 16.58 -5.54 8.64
C THR A 52 15.33 -4.72 8.39
N ALA A 53 15.44 -3.67 7.57
CA ALA A 53 14.34 -2.79 7.24
C ALA A 53 13.23 -3.55 6.50
N SER A 54 12.03 -2.96 6.46
CA SER A 54 10.94 -3.50 5.65
C SER A 54 11.40 -3.88 4.25
N SER A 55 10.97 -5.03 3.76
CA SER A 55 11.17 -5.49 2.39
C SER A 55 10.60 -4.53 1.32
N GLU A 56 9.76 -3.59 1.73
CA GLU A 56 9.17 -2.54 0.89
C GLU A 56 9.89 -1.19 0.97
N LEU A 57 11.05 -1.13 1.64
CA LEU A 57 11.85 0.08 1.83
C LEU A 57 12.04 0.89 0.54
N THR A 58 12.41 0.24 -0.57
CA THR A 58 12.62 0.95 -1.84
C THR A 58 11.35 1.62 -2.35
N ALA A 59 10.18 1.02 -2.15
CA ALA A 59 8.92 1.65 -2.52
C ALA A 59 8.61 2.89 -1.66
N HIS A 60 8.97 2.86 -0.37
CA HIS A 60 8.84 4.00 0.53
C HIS A 60 9.79 5.13 0.15
N LEU A 61 11.08 4.83 -0.06
CA LEU A 61 12.09 5.80 -0.48
C LEU A 61 11.68 6.53 -1.75
N GLU A 62 11.31 5.77 -2.80
CA GLU A 62 10.88 6.36 -4.07
C GLU A 62 9.61 7.18 -3.94
N THR A 63 8.66 6.74 -3.10
CA THR A 63 7.41 7.47 -2.88
C THR A 63 7.66 8.79 -2.15
N ILE A 64 8.46 8.79 -1.09
CA ILE A 64 8.85 10.01 -0.36
C ILE A 64 9.59 10.96 -1.30
N ALA A 65 10.57 10.47 -2.06
CA ALA A 65 11.37 11.28 -2.98
C ALA A 65 10.52 11.97 -4.06
N ARG A 66 9.50 11.29 -4.60
CA ARG A 66 8.65 11.84 -5.67
C ARG A 66 7.51 12.72 -5.17
N THR A 67 6.99 12.46 -3.99
CA THR A 67 5.77 13.11 -3.48
C THR A 67 6.05 14.20 -2.44
N GLY A 68 7.23 14.18 -1.82
CA GLY A 68 7.59 15.02 -0.69
C GLY A 68 6.64 14.86 0.49
N ALA A 69 6.03 13.68 0.66
CA ALA A 69 5.30 13.32 1.88
C ALA A 69 6.30 13.04 3.01
N ASP A 70 5.83 13.13 4.26
CA ASP A 70 6.65 12.85 5.43
C ASP A 70 6.36 11.44 5.96
N ALA A 71 5.13 10.98 5.88
CA ALA A 71 4.69 9.71 6.44
C ALA A 71 4.11 8.79 5.37
N ILE A 72 4.38 7.49 5.49
CA ILE A 72 3.70 6.43 4.74
C ILE A 72 3.16 5.42 5.74
N LEU A 73 1.88 5.11 5.61
CA LEU A 73 1.22 4.02 6.32
C LEU A 73 0.82 2.96 5.31
N HIS A 74 1.29 1.74 5.53
CA HIS A 74 0.89 0.57 4.77
C HIS A 74 0.18 -0.44 5.67
N GLY A 75 -0.92 -0.99 5.17
CA GLY A 75 -1.57 -2.15 5.78
C GLY A 75 -2.30 -2.99 4.74
N HIS A 76 -2.84 -4.12 5.17
CA HIS A 76 -3.55 -5.09 4.33
C HIS A 76 -5.07 -5.13 4.61
N PRO A 77 -5.81 -4.01 4.54
CA PRO A 77 -7.22 -4.00 4.93
C PRO A 77 -8.08 -4.83 3.95
N ARG A 78 -8.90 -5.72 4.53
CA ARG A 78 -9.54 -6.84 3.86
C ARG A 78 -10.36 -6.45 2.63
N PHE A 79 -11.26 -5.48 2.74
CA PHE A 79 -12.21 -5.19 1.67
C PHE A 79 -11.55 -4.47 0.50
N SER A 80 -10.63 -3.54 0.77
CA SER A 80 -9.85 -2.90 -0.28
C SER A 80 -8.99 -3.91 -1.06
N VAL A 81 -8.37 -4.89 -0.37
CA VAL A 81 -7.60 -5.97 -0.99
C VAL A 81 -8.49 -6.88 -1.84
N ILE A 82 -9.65 -7.29 -1.33
CA ILE A 82 -10.62 -8.10 -2.10
C ILE A 82 -11.02 -7.38 -3.39
N LEU A 83 -11.46 -6.13 -3.27
CA LEU A 83 -11.93 -5.35 -4.42
C LEU A 83 -10.79 -5.02 -5.39
N SER A 84 -9.55 -4.91 -4.92
CA SER A 84 -8.39 -4.75 -5.79
C SER A 84 -8.25 -5.90 -6.79
N MET A 85 -8.74 -7.09 -6.43
CA MET A 85 -8.68 -8.28 -7.27
C MET A 85 -9.90 -8.46 -8.18
N ASP A 86 -10.98 -7.70 -7.93
CA ASP A 86 -12.25 -7.85 -8.65
C ASP A 86 -12.18 -7.31 -10.08
N CYS A 87 -12.38 -8.20 -11.04
CA CYS A 87 -12.27 -7.88 -12.45
C CYS A 87 -13.46 -8.50 -13.18
N ASP A 88 -14.05 -7.72 -14.10
CA ASP A 88 -15.13 -8.18 -14.99
C ASP A 88 -14.82 -9.58 -15.55
N PRO A 89 -15.67 -10.59 -15.27
CA PRO A 89 -15.39 -11.98 -15.61
C PRO A 89 -15.19 -12.21 -17.11
N LYS A 90 -15.97 -11.54 -17.97
CA LYS A 90 -15.88 -11.67 -19.43
C LYS A 90 -14.56 -11.10 -19.93
N LYS A 91 -14.18 -9.92 -19.44
CA LYS A 91 -12.90 -9.29 -19.77
C LYS A 91 -11.72 -10.09 -19.21
N LYS A 92 -11.85 -10.72 -18.05
CA LYS A 92 -10.82 -11.58 -17.45
C LYS A 92 -10.62 -12.85 -18.27
N GLN A 93 -11.70 -13.47 -18.74
CA GLN A 93 -11.65 -14.70 -19.53
C GLN A 93 -10.82 -14.57 -20.82
N VAL A 94 -10.90 -13.41 -21.50
CA VAL A 94 -10.15 -13.14 -22.74
C VAL A 94 -8.79 -12.47 -22.52
N CYS A 95 -8.42 -12.17 -21.27
CA CYS A 95 -7.17 -11.48 -20.95
C CYS A 95 -6.00 -12.47 -20.89
N ARG A 96 -4.99 -12.28 -21.73
CA ARG A 96 -3.75 -13.10 -21.75
C ARG A 96 -2.97 -13.05 -20.43
N PHE A 97 -3.17 -12.03 -19.61
CA PHE A 97 -2.52 -11.85 -18.30
C PHE A 97 -3.45 -12.12 -17.11
N SER A 98 -4.57 -12.83 -17.32
CA SER A 98 -5.62 -13.04 -16.29
C SER A 98 -5.13 -13.69 -14.99
N THR A 99 -4.02 -14.43 -15.04
CA THR A 99 -3.34 -15.05 -13.89
C THR A 99 -2.14 -14.25 -13.36
N ARG A 100 -1.77 -13.16 -14.06
CA ARG A 100 -0.59 -12.32 -13.76
C ARG A 100 -0.98 -10.86 -13.53
N CYS A 101 -2.20 -10.59 -13.06
CA CYS A 101 -2.66 -9.23 -12.79
C CYS A 101 -1.79 -8.50 -11.74
N HIS A 102 -1.19 -9.22 -10.80
CA HIS A 102 -0.30 -8.65 -9.77
C HIS A 102 0.98 -8.04 -10.36
N THR A 103 1.37 -8.36 -11.60
CA THR A 103 2.60 -7.84 -12.23
C THR A 103 2.39 -7.25 -13.62
N HIS A 104 1.43 -7.75 -14.38
CA HIS A 104 1.27 -7.46 -15.82
C HIS A 104 -0.16 -7.04 -16.18
N CYS A 105 -0.97 -6.55 -15.24
CA CYS A 105 -2.31 -6.10 -15.57
C CYS A 105 -2.23 -4.97 -16.62
N PRO A 106 -2.78 -5.14 -17.84
CA PRO A 106 -2.65 -4.16 -18.89
C PRO A 106 -3.62 -2.98 -18.72
N LYS A 107 -4.47 -3.03 -17.70
CA LYS A 107 -5.54 -2.06 -17.47
C LYS A 107 -5.15 -1.13 -16.34
N LYS A 108 -5.44 0.16 -16.53
CA LYS A 108 -5.56 1.09 -15.42
C LYS A 108 -6.80 0.68 -14.62
N ARG A 109 -6.61 0.44 -13.33
CA ARG A 109 -7.67 -0.03 -12.44
C ARG A 109 -7.78 0.93 -11.27
N GLU A 110 -8.98 1.00 -10.74
CA GLU A 110 -9.30 1.77 -9.55
C GLU A 110 -10.50 1.15 -8.86
N VAL A 111 -10.66 1.47 -7.59
CA VAL A 111 -11.88 1.20 -6.82
C VAL A 111 -12.27 2.47 -6.09
N LEU A 112 -13.49 2.95 -6.32
CA LEU A 112 -14.05 4.14 -5.66
C LEU A 112 -13.14 5.40 -5.79
N GLY A 113 -12.43 5.52 -6.91
CA GLY A 113 -11.48 6.61 -7.21
C GLY A 113 -10.06 6.38 -6.69
N VAL A 114 -9.78 5.28 -5.99
CA VAL A 114 -8.43 4.93 -5.51
C VAL A 114 -7.73 4.05 -6.55
N PRO A 115 -6.55 4.44 -7.07
CA PRO A 115 -5.84 3.66 -8.09
C PRO A 115 -5.40 2.31 -7.55
N ILE A 116 -5.48 1.29 -8.41
CA ILE A 116 -4.95 -0.05 -8.16
C ILE A 116 -3.75 -0.27 -9.07
N VAL A 117 -2.58 -0.53 -8.48
CA VAL A 117 -1.34 -0.79 -9.20
C VAL A 117 -0.88 -2.24 -9.06
N PRO A 118 -0.27 -2.84 -10.10
CA PRO A 118 0.47 -4.08 -9.96
C PRO A 118 1.84 -3.80 -9.31
N GLY A 119 2.42 -4.79 -8.66
CA GLY A 119 3.81 -4.75 -8.22
C GLY A 119 4.13 -5.84 -7.21
N GLU A 120 5.38 -6.29 -7.25
CA GLU A 120 5.94 -7.23 -6.28
C GLU A 120 6.84 -6.50 -5.27
N VAL A 121 7.03 -7.09 -4.11
CA VAL A 121 7.98 -6.60 -3.12
C VAL A 121 9.41 -6.68 -3.68
N GLY A 122 10.25 -5.72 -3.31
CA GLY A 122 11.64 -5.61 -3.77
C GLY A 122 11.84 -4.76 -5.02
N THR A 123 13.01 -4.90 -5.64
CA THR A 123 13.54 -3.95 -6.65
C THR A 123 13.58 -4.51 -8.08
N GLY A 124 12.88 -5.63 -8.33
CA GLY A 124 12.84 -6.24 -9.65
C GLY A 124 12.13 -5.37 -10.70
N PRO A 125 12.11 -5.80 -11.98
CA PRO A 125 11.43 -5.05 -13.06
C PRO A 125 9.94 -4.78 -12.79
N THR A 126 9.31 -5.66 -12.02
CA THR A 126 7.91 -5.60 -11.59
C THR A 126 7.76 -5.12 -10.15
N GLY A 127 8.83 -4.59 -9.55
CA GLY A 127 8.86 -4.12 -8.17
C GLY A 127 7.92 -2.94 -7.91
N LEU A 128 7.40 -2.85 -6.69
CA LEU A 128 6.49 -1.79 -6.24
C LEU A 128 7.09 -0.40 -6.37
N CYS A 129 8.40 -0.27 -6.23
CA CYS A 129 9.12 0.98 -6.46
C CYS A 129 8.88 1.59 -7.84
N ASN A 130 8.46 0.79 -8.83
CA ASN A 130 8.24 1.26 -10.20
C ASN A 130 6.79 1.72 -10.45
N THR A 131 5.84 1.32 -9.60
CA THR A 131 4.40 1.52 -9.86
C THR A 131 3.70 2.32 -8.77
N LEU A 132 4.05 2.08 -7.50
CA LEU A 132 3.43 2.73 -6.35
C LEU A 132 3.69 4.25 -6.34
N PRO A 133 4.93 4.75 -6.52
CA PRO A 133 5.16 6.19 -6.48
C PRO A 133 4.41 6.96 -7.57
N LEU A 134 4.31 6.38 -8.78
CA LEU A 134 3.57 6.95 -9.90
C LEU A 134 2.06 7.02 -9.64
N ALA A 135 1.52 6.13 -8.80
CA ALA A 135 0.12 6.19 -8.37
C ALA A 135 -0.13 7.45 -7.54
N PHE A 136 0.81 7.79 -6.65
CA PHE A 136 0.72 8.94 -5.76
C PHE A 136 0.92 10.29 -6.46
N GLU A 137 1.68 10.32 -7.57
CA GLU A 137 1.76 11.51 -8.42
C GLU A 137 0.38 11.89 -9.01
N ARG A 138 -0.50 10.90 -9.24
CA ARG A 138 -1.84 11.09 -9.82
C ARG A 138 -2.94 11.23 -8.77
N ASN A 139 -2.83 10.50 -7.66
CA ASN A 139 -3.80 10.50 -6.56
C ASN A 139 -3.04 10.67 -5.25
N LYS A 140 -3.22 11.81 -4.58
CA LYS A 140 -2.26 12.31 -3.59
C LYS A 140 -2.22 11.54 -2.28
N ASP A 141 -3.27 10.78 -1.95
CA ASP A 141 -3.45 10.34 -0.55
C ASP A 141 -3.52 8.82 -0.39
N ALA A 142 -3.88 8.06 -1.43
CA ALA A 142 -4.06 6.61 -1.35
C ALA A 142 -3.73 5.87 -2.65
N ALA A 143 -3.13 4.69 -2.53
CA ALA A 143 -2.93 3.75 -3.61
C ALA A 143 -3.06 2.30 -3.11
N ILE A 144 -3.76 1.46 -3.87
CA ILE A 144 -3.92 0.04 -3.57
C ILE A 144 -2.99 -0.77 -4.46
N VAL A 145 -2.25 -1.69 -3.88
CA VAL A 145 -1.49 -2.70 -4.60
C VAL A 145 -2.36 -3.94 -4.80
N TYR A 146 -2.48 -4.39 -6.04
CA TYR A 146 -3.30 -5.54 -6.42
C TYR A 146 -3.04 -6.76 -5.52
N GLY A 147 -4.07 -7.22 -4.81
CA GLY A 147 -4.02 -8.42 -3.99
C GLY A 147 -3.06 -8.36 -2.80
N HIS A 148 -2.53 -7.18 -2.48
CA HIS A 148 -1.51 -7.00 -1.46
C HIS A 148 -2.00 -6.07 -0.35
N GLY A 149 -2.19 -4.78 -0.64
CA GLY A 149 -2.54 -3.84 0.43
C GLY A 149 -2.74 -2.42 -0.02
N LEU A 150 -2.96 -1.56 0.97
CA LEU A 150 -3.24 -0.14 0.82
C LEU A 150 -2.07 0.66 1.40
N PHE A 151 -1.63 1.67 0.66
CA PHE A 151 -0.65 2.65 1.09
C PHE A 151 -1.33 4.01 1.14
N THR A 152 -1.01 4.80 2.17
CA THR A 152 -1.49 6.17 2.33
C THR A 152 -0.37 7.10 2.77
N LEU A 153 -0.49 8.37 2.39
CA LEU A 153 0.50 9.40 2.70
C LEU A 153 0.03 10.32 3.84
N GLY A 154 0.99 10.83 4.59
CA GLY A 154 0.79 11.87 5.61
C GLY A 154 1.85 12.96 5.52
N ARG A 155 1.51 14.13 6.07
CA ARG A 155 2.38 15.31 6.14
C ARG A 155 2.43 15.80 7.58
N GLY A 156 3.64 15.96 8.12
CA GLY A 156 3.89 16.31 9.51
C GLY A 156 3.61 15.19 10.53
N ASP A 157 2.63 14.33 10.29
CA ASP A 157 2.28 13.18 11.14
C ASP A 157 1.59 12.03 10.38
N PHE A 158 1.14 11.00 11.10
CA PHE A 158 0.40 9.85 10.57
C PHE A 158 -1.13 10.03 10.58
N THR A 159 -1.65 11.15 11.11
CA THR A 159 -3.09 11.35 11.32
C THR A 159 -3.85 11.30 10.00
N GLN A 160 -3.37 12.04 8.99
CA GLN A 160 -3.96 12.04 7.64
C GLN A 160 -3.88 10.65 6.99
N ALA A 161 -2.71 10.00 7.06
CA ALA A 161 -2.48 8.70 6.46
C ALA A 161 -3.44 7.65 7.05
N PHE A 162 -3.60 7.64 8.38
CA PHE A 162 -4.51 6.74 9.08
C PHE A 162 -5.97 7.02 8.77
N ALA A 163 -6.41 8.29 8.79
CA ALA A 163 -7.78 8.66 8.45
C ALA A 163 -8.14 8.26 7.01
N THR A 164 -7.21 8.44 6.06
CA THR A 164 -7.40 8.01 4.67
C THR A 164 -7.52 6.50 4.57
N LEU A 165 -6.64 5.75 5.25
CA LEU A 165 -6.66 4.28 5.23
C LEU A 165 -8.02 3.76 5.72
N LEU A 166 -8.48 4.28 6.86
CA LEU A 166 -9.78 3.94 7.43
C LEU A 166 -10.95 4.30 6.50
N THR A 167 -10.91 5.49 5.90
CA THR A 167 -11.95 5.97 4.98
C THR A 167 -12.05 5.08 3.76
N VAL A 168 -10.91 4.73 3.14
CA VAL A 168 -10.87 3.85 1.97
C VAL A 168 -11.42 2.48 2.31
N GLU A 169 -10.98 1.88 3.42
CA GLU A 169 -11.44 0.54 3.81
C GLU A 169 -12.95 0.51 4.11
N ASN A 170 -13.47 1.49 4.86
CA ASN A 170 -14.90 1.55 5.15
C ASN A 170 -15.76 1.74 3.89
N ARG A 171 -15.30 2.56 2.95
CA ARG A 171 -15.97 2.72 1.65
C ARG A 171 -15.92 1.43 0.84
N CYS A 172 -14.79 0.75 0.82
CA CYS A 172 -14.63 -0.56 0.18
C CYS A 172 -15.55 -1.61 0.80
N ARG A 173 -15.66 -1.66 2.13
CA ARG A 173 -16.57 -2.55 2.85
C ARG A 173 -18.03 -2.32 2.45
N ALA A 174 -18.48 -1.07 2.47
CA ALA A 174 -19.85 -0.72 2.08
C ALA A 174 -20.13 -1.12 0.62
N HIS A 175 -19.19 -0.84 -0.29
CA HIS A 175 -19.31 -1.21 -1.69
C HIS A 175 -19.36 -2.73 -1.90
N TYR A 176 -18.48 -3.48 -1.22
CA TYR A 176 -18.47 -4.94 -1.27
C TYR A 176 -19.82 -5.53 -0.83
N VAL A 177 -20.36 -5.07 0.30
CA VAL A 177 -21.66 -5.55 0.81
C VAL A 177 -22.79 -5.25 -0.17
N ASP A 178 -22.81 -4.06 -0.77
CA ASP A 178 -23.78 -3.68 -1.80
C ASP A 178 -23.70 -4.61 -3.04
N CYS A 179 -22.49 -4.84 -3.56
CA CYS A 179 -22.26 -5.76 -4.67
C CYS A 179 -22.73 -7.19 -4.37
N VAL A 180 -22.37 -7.74 -3.21
CA VAL A 180 -22.79 -9.09 -2.81
C VAL A 180 -24.30 -9.19 -2.61
N THR A 181 -24.93 -8.15 -2.07
CA THR A 181 -26.39 -8.12 -1.88
C THR A 181 -27.12 -8.16 -3.23
N LYS A 182 -26.65 -7.39 -4.22
CA LYS A 182 -27.20 -7.37 -5.58
C LYS A 182 -27.05 -8.71 -6.30
N LEU A 183 -25.98 -9.47 -6.03
CA LEU A 183 -25.77 -10.80 -6.62
C LEU A 183 -26.67 -11.90 -6.03
N ARG A 184 -27.27 -11.65 -4.85
CA ARG A 184 -28.18 -12.58 -4.18
C ARG A 184 -29.64 -12.36 -4.55
N GLN A 185 -29.95 -11.29 -5.26
CA GLN A 185 -31.28 -10.96 -5.80
C GLN A 185 -31.38 -11.49 -7.24
#